data_AF-A0A7S4IJJ9-F1
#
_entry.id   AF-A0A7S4IJJ9-F1
#
_cell.length_a   1.000
_cell.length_b   1.000
_cell.length_c   1.000
_cell.angle_alpha   90.00
_cell.angle_beta   90.00
_cell.angle_gamma   90.00
#
_symmetry.space_group_name_H-M   'P 1'
#
loop_
_entity.id
_entity.type
_entity.pdbx_description
1 polymer ?
#
loop_
_entity_poly.entity_id
_entity_poly.type
_entity_poly.pdbx_seq_one_letter_code
_entity_poly.pdbx_strand_id
1 'polypeptide(L)'
;AAMGVNNSVFTNIIAKYSFNIATEFGKILQTDTPSHWLDIADRLRIPFDYSRQLHLEYDDFPGETIKQADVVLLGYPLMYPMSHVVRENDLNYYSSITSQQGPAMTWSVTSIGYREVLAIREMDSFCKQRDLSQQEQETLRTKASHYFFQSYQNAQPPYYIWTETPFGGAYNFITGAGGFLQGLIAGYGGIRLKPDGLHITYPAVPEDTNSFELQMMNFLDYEYDMLV
;
A
#
# COMPACT_ATOMS: atom_id res chain seq x y z
N ALA A 1 -8.11 9.79 10.05
CA ALA A 1 -9.23 10.04 9.12
C ALA A 1 -9.59 11.51 9.22
N ALA A 2 -9.67 12.18 8.07
CA ALA A 2 -10.19 13.55 8.01
C ALA A 2 -11.64 13.57 8.52
N MET A 3 -11.97 14.52 9.38
CA MET A 3 -13.31 14.64 9.98
C MET A 3 -14.07 15.79 9.34
N GLY A 4 -15.35 15.57 9.03
CA GLY A 4 -16.21 16.61 8.46
C GLY A 4 -15.87 17.00 7.02
N VAL A 5 -15.14 16.13 6.30
CA VAL A 5 -14.80 16.32 4.88
C VAL A 5 -15.74 15.56 3.96
N ASN A 6 -15.85 16.00 2.71
CA ASN A 6 -16.66 15.35 1.68
C ASN A 6 -15.80 14.51 0.75
N ASN A 7 -16.31 13.35 0.33
CA ASN A 7 -15.70 12.50 -0.69
C ASN A 7 -14.26 12.06 -0.37
N SER A 8 -14.01 11.57 0.85
CA SER A 8 -12.73 10.90 1.17
C SER A 8 -12.46 9.80 0.13
N VAL A 9 -11.31 9.87 -0.54
CA VAL A 9 -11.00 9.02 -1.68
C VAL A 9 -10.90 7.55 -1.29
N PHE A 10 -10.24 7.26 -0.16
CA PHE A 10 -10.15 5.92 0.40
C PHE A 10 -11.54 5.35 0.74
N THR A 11 -12.37 6.17 1.39
CA THR A 11 -13.74 5.79 1.76
C THR A 11 -14.59 5.48 0.52
N ASN A 12 -14.55 6.35 -0.49
CA ASN A 12 -15.35 6.18 -1.70
C ASN A 12 -14.89 4.98 -2.53
N ILE A 13 -13.58 4.69 -2.59
CA ILE A 13 -13.07 3.50 -3.28
C ILE A 13 -13.49 2.22 -2.54
N ILE A 14 -13.42 2.18 -1.21
CA ILE A 14 -13.92 1.03 -0.44
C ILE A 14 -15.42 0.84 -0.62
N ALA A 15 -16.21 1.92 -0.61
CA ALA A 15 -17.64 1.85 -0.87
C ALA A 15 -17.92 1.31 -2.29
N LYS A 16 -17.19 1.79 -3.30
CA LYS A 16 -17.26 1.27 -4.67
C LYS A 16 -16.96 -0.23 -4.71
N TYR A 17 -15.89 -0.69 -4.07
CA TYR A 17 -15.56 -2.11 -4.01
C TYR A 17 -16.61 -2.93 -3.27
N SER A 18 -17.18 -2.41 -2.20
CA SER A 18 -18.21 -3.10 -1.43
C SER A 18 -19.44 -3.42 -2.29
N PHE A 19 -19.91 -2.46 -3.09
CA PHE A 19 -21.01 -2.68 -4.04
C PHE A 19 -20.66 -3.68 -5.15
N ASN A 20 -19.46 -3.57 -5.73
CA ASN A 20 -19.02 -4.46 -6.80
C ASN A 20 -18.87 -5.90 -6.31
N ILE A 21 -18.18 -6.10 -5.19
CA ILE A 21 -17.96 -7.41 -4.57
C ILE A 21 -19.30 -8.03 -4.16
N ALA A 22 -20.20 -7.27 -3.51
CA ALA A 22 -21.51 -7.81 -3.14
C ALA A 22 -22.32 -8.27 -4.37
N THR A 23 -22.25 -7.53 -5.47
CA THR A 23 -22.92 -7.89 -6.73
C THR A 23 -22.28 -9.11 -7.40
N GLU A 24 -20.96 -9.24 -7.35
CA GLU A 24 -20.22 -10.39 -7.85
C GLU A 24 -20.57 -11.66 -7.05
N PHE A 25 -20.52 -11.59 -5.73
CA PHE A 25 -20.90 -12.70 -4.86
C PHE A 25 -22.39 -13.05 -4.97
N GLY A 26 -23.28 -12.07 -5.19
CA GLY A 26 -24.68 -12.32 -5.50
C GLY A 26 -24.87 -13.25 -6.71
N LYS A 27 -24.10 -13.03 -7.78
CA LYS A 27 -24.11 -13.91 -8.96
C LYS A 27 -23.62 -15.32 -8.64
N ILE A 28 -22.51 -15.45 -7.89
CA ILE A 28 -21.92 -16.74 -7.52
C ILE A 28 -22.87 -17.55 -6.63
N LEU A 29 -23.47 -16.88 -5.64
CA LEU A 29 -24.37 -17.48 -4.65
C LEU A 29 -25.82 -17.57 -5.13
N GLN A 30 -26.11 -17.11 -6.36
CA GLN A 30 -27.47 -17.06 -6.93
C GLN A 30 -28.45 -16.30 -6.02
N THR A 31 -27.98 -15.20 -5.42
CA THR A 31 -28.76 -14.28 -4.59
C THR A 31 -28.94 -12.96 -5.32
N ASP A 32 -30.18 -12.45 -5.35
CA ASP A 32 -30.48 -11.15 -5.94
C ASP A 32 -29.81 -10.01 -5.17
N THR A 33 -29.17 -9.10 -5.90
CA THR A 33 -28.64 -7.85 -5.38
C THR A 33 -29.35 -6.66 -6.02
N PRO A 34 -29.61 -5.56 -5.28
CA PRO A 34 -30.24 -4.39 -5.86
C PRO A 34 -29.48 -3.85 -7.07
N SER A 35 -30.15 -3.72 -8.21
CA SER A 35 -29.53 -3.32 -9.48
C SER A 35 -28.86 -1.93 -9.43
N HIS A 36 -29.41 -1.02 -8.63
CA HIS A 36 -28.90 0.34 -8.47
C HIS A 36 -27.55 0.42 -7.73
N TRP A 37 -27.06 -0.66 -7.12
CA TRP A 37 -25.76 -0.66 -6.44
C TRP A 37 -24.59 -0.38 -7.40
N LEU A 38 -24.63 -0.96 -8.60
CA LEU A 38 -23.61 -0.71 -9.61
C LEU A 38 -23.67 0.73 -10.12
N ASP A 39 -24.88 1.28 -10.30
CA ASP A 39 -25.07 2.69 -10.68
C ASP A 39 -24.46 3.64 -9.63
N ILE A 40 -24.59 3.33 -8.34
CA ILE A 40 -23.95 4.09 -7.26
C ILE A 40 -22.43 3.93 -7.38
N ALA A 41 -21.93 2.70 -7.46
CA ALA A 41 -20.49 2.40 -7.51
C ALA A 41 -19.76 3.09 -8.67
N ASP A 42 -20.43 3.23 -9.81
CA ASP A 42 -19.88 3.90 -11.00
C ASP A 42 -19.90 5.43 -10.91
N ARG A 43 -20.74 5.99 -10.04
CA ARG A 43 -20.91 7.45 -9.87
C ARG A 43 -20.26 8.00 -8.61
N LEU A 44 -19.69 7.15 -7.75
CA LEU A 44 -18.95 7.60 -6.57
C LEU A 44 -17.79 8.51 -7.00
N ARG A 45 -17.73 9.67 -6.36
CA ARG A 45 -16.72 10.70 -6.62
C ARG A 45 -15.35 10.19 -6.18
N ILE A 46 -14.39 10.17 -7.09
CA ILE A 46 -12.97 9.96 -6.78
C ILE A 46 -12.24 11.30 -6.99
N PRO A 47 -11.87 12.02 -5.92
CA PRO A 47 -11.12 13.27 -6.04
C PRO A 47 -9.77 13.06 -6.71
N PHE A 48 -9.49 13.82 -7.77
CA PHE A 48 -8.29 13.68 -8.58
C PHE A 48 -7.83 15.04 -9.12
N ASP A 49 -6.54 15.30 -9.01
CA ASP A 49 -5.88 16.46 -9.61
C ASP A 49 -5.27 16.04 -10.95
N TYR A 50 -5.94 16.40 -12.06
CA TYR A 50 -5.48 16.08 -13.40
C TYR A 50 -4.19 16.80 -13.80
N SER A 51 -3.88 17.95 -13.20
CA SER A 51 -2.66 18.69 -13.53
C SER A 51 -1.43 18.06 -12.86
N ARG A 52 -1.59 17.62 -11.62
CA ARG A 52 -0.54 16.97 -10.82
C ARG A 52 -0.50 15.45 -11.00
N GLN A 53 -1.52 14.87 -11.64
CA GLN A 53 -1.68 13.44 -11.83
C GLN A 53 -1.60 12.67 -10.50
N LEU A 54 -2.44 13.05 -9.53
CA LEU A 54 -2.53 12.40 -8.22
C LEU A 54 -3.96 12.45 -7.68
N HIS A 55 -4.29 11.52 -6.79
CA HIS A 55 -5.55 11.52 -6.05
C HIS A 55 -5.50 12.53 -4.89
N LEU A 56 -6.61 13.23 -4.65
CA LEU A 56 -6.75 14.08 -3.47
C LEU A 56 -7.37 13.27 -2.34
N GLU A 57 -6.99 13.54 -1.08
CA GLU A 57 -7.48 12.79 0.10
C GLU A 57 -9.01 12.92 0.22
N TYR A 58 -9.52 14.10 -0.10
CA TYR A 58 -10.93 14.46 -0.14
C TYR A 58 -11.14 15.63 -1.13
N ASP A 59 -12.38 16.02 -1.41
CA ASP A 59 -12.65 17.15 -2.31
C ASP A 59 -12.04 18.45 -1.75
N ASP A 60 -11.42 19.25 -2.63
CA ASP A 60 -10.77 20.52 -2.30
C ASP A 60 -9.66 20.42 -1.24
N PHE A 61 -9.01 19.25 -1.12
CA PHE A 61 -7.91 19.02 -0.18
C PHE A 61 -6.82 20.12 -0.28
N PRO A 62 -6.58 20.91 0.80
CA PRO A 62 -5.72 22.09 0.73
C PRO A 62 -4.22 21.75 0.78
N GLY A 63 -3.85 20.48 0.97
CA GLY A 63 -2.46 20.05 1.09
C GLY A 63 -1.87 20.21 2.49
N GLU A 64 -2.71 20.08 3.51
CA GLU A 64 -2.28 20.11 4.92
C GLU A 64 -1.54 18.84 5.35
N THR A 65 -0.84 18.91 6.49
CA THR A 65 -0.17 17.75 7.08
C THR A 65 -1.19 16.71 7.54
N ILE A 66 -1.01 15.46 7.13
CA ILE A 66 -1.91 14.35 7.51
C ILE A 66 -1.32 13.49 8.63
N LYS A 67 -2.19 12.87 9.43
CA LYS A 67 -1.77 12.02 10.56
C LYS A 67 -1.15 10.69 10.11
N GLN A 68 -1.74 10.03 9.13
CA GLN A 68 -1.47 8.64 8.79
C GLN A 68 -1.86 8.32 7.34
N ALA A 69 -1.50 7.15 6.85
CA ALA A 69 -1.84 6.69 5.51
C ALA A 69 -3.36 6.79 5.20
N ASP A 70 -3.67 7.38 4.03
CA ASP A 70 -5.01 7.43 3.43
C ASP A 70 -4.90 7.13 1.92
N VAL A 71 -4.48 8.11 1.11
CA VAL A 71 -4.32 7.93 -0.35
C VAL A 71 -3.27 6.88 -0.72
N VAL A 72 -2.20 6.73 0.06
CA VAL A 72 -1.18 5.70 -0.21
C VAL A 72 -1.75 4.27 -0.12
N LEU A 73 -2.88 4.08 0.58
CA LEU A 73 -3.57 2.78 0.71
C LEU A 73 -4.30 2.36 -0.58
N LEU A 74 -4.50 3.30 -1.52
CA LEU A 74 -5.15 3.00 -2.80
C LEU A 74 -4.33 1.99 -3.62
N GLY A 75 -3.00 2.04 -3.56
CA GLY A 75 -2.13 1.05 -4.19
C GLY A 75 -2.11 -0.28 -3.44
N TYR A 76 -1.50 -0.32 -2.26
CA TYR A 76 -1.60 -1.46 -1.35
C TYR A 76 -2.29 -1.01 -0.05
N PRO A 77 -3.31 -1.72 0.45
CA PRO A 77 -3.77 -3.05 0.00
C PRO A 77 -4.91 -3.02 -1.03
N LEU A 78 -5.46 -1.85 -1.39
CA LEU A 78 -6.69 -1.80 -2.20
C LEU A 78 -6.49 -2.19 -3.67
N MET A 79 -5.27 -2.12 -4.19
CA MET A 79 -4.95 -2.41 -5.59
C MET A 79 -5.85 -1.65 -6.57
N TYR A 80 -6.15 -0.40 -6.24
CA TYR A 80 -6.98 0.48 -7.07
C TYR A 80 -6.32 0.73 -8.41
N PRO A 81 -7.02 0.47 -9.55
CA PRO A 81 -6.45 0.68 -10.86
C PRO A 81 -6.02 2.13 -11.07
N MET A 82 -4.72 2.34 -11.28
CA MET A 82 -4.14 3.64 -11.60
C MET A 82 -2.88 3.46 -12.45
N SER A 83 -2.44 4.53 -13.11
CA SER A 83 -1.15 4.49 -13.81
C SER A 83 0.01 4.46 -12.81
N HIS A 84 1.16 3.91 -13.21
CA HIS A 84 2.36 3.93 -12.38
C HIS A 84 2.84 5.37 -12.07
N VAL A 85 2.57 6.32 -12.97
CA VAL A 85 2.84 7.75 -12.74
C VAL A 85 1.98 8.28 -11.59
N VAL A 86 0.67 8.01 -11.61
CA VAL A 86 -0.23 8.42 -10.53
C VAL A 86 0.17 7.76 -9.21
N ARG A 87 0.47 6.47 -9.23
CA ARG A 87 0.91 5.72 -8.05
C ARG A 87 2.15 6.34 -7.40
N GLU A 88 3.14 6.67 -8.21
CA GLU A 88 4.39 7.30 -7.75
C GLU A 88 4.15 8.73 -7.25
N ASN A 89 3.29 9.51 -7.92
CA ASN A 89 2.94 10.86 -7.49
C ASN A 89 2.17 10.87 -6.16
N ASP A 90 1.23 9.94 -5.97
CA ASP A 90 0.51 9.75 -4.71
C ASP A 90 1.51 9.47 -3.58
N LEU A 91 2.45 8.54 -3.79
CA LEU A 91 3.49 8.22 -2.80
C LEU A 91 4.36 9.43 -2.48
N ASN A 92 4.91 10.09 -3.50
CA ASN A 92 5.82 11.21 -3.33
C ASN A 92 5.14 12.39 -2.61
N TYR A 93 3.89 12.68 -2.95
CA TYR A 93 3.15 13.77 -2.33
C TYR A 93 2.80 13.42 -0.88
N TYR A 94 2.11 12.30 -0.66
CA TYR A 94 1.60 11.97 0.67
C TYR A 94 2.71 11.58 1.65
N SER A 95 3.80 10.97 1.20
CA SER A 95 4.93 10.70 2.08
C SER A 95 5.69 11.96 2.51
N SER A 96 5.53 13.08 1.79
CA SER A 96 6.12 14.38 2.15
C SER A 96 5.29 15.21 3.13
N ILE A 97 3.96 15.01 3.16
CA ILE A 97 3.05 15.74 4.03
C ILE A 97 2.49 14.90 5.18
N THR A 98 2.85 13.62 5.27
CA THR A 98 2.48 12.80 6.43
C THR A 98 3.37 13.15 7.61
N SER A 99 2.75 13.44 8.76
CA SER A 99 3.46 13.72 10.00
C SER A 99 4.47 12.62 10.32
N GLN A 100 5.71 12.98 10.67
CA GLN A 100 6.72 12.03 11.12
C GLN A 100 6.32 11.30 12.41
N GLN A 101 5.35 11.84 13.15
CA GLN A 101 4.75 11.23 14.34
C GLN A 101 3.54 10.36 13.99
N GLY A 102 3.31 10.07 12.71
CA GLY A 102 2.27 9.16 12.24
C GLY A 102 2.48 7.74 12.74
N PRO A 103 1.40 6.93 12.83
CA PRO A 103 1.46 5.59 13.39
C PRO A 103 2.25 4.63 12.51
N ALA A 104 2.87 3.63 13.13
CA ALA A 104 3.79 2.65 12.52
C ALA A 104 3.36 2.12 11.14
N MET A 105 2.08 1.74 11.02
CA MET A 105 1.50 1.12 9.82
C MET A 105 1.60 1.99 8.55
N THR A 106 1.64 3.31 8.73
CA THR A 106 1.79 4.28 7.62
C THR A 106 3.08 4.04 6.86
N TRP A 107 4.17 3.84 7.59
CA TRP A 107 5.51 3.72 7.04
C TRP A 107 5.68 2.36 6.34
N SER A 108 5.09 1.30 6.91
CA SER A 108 5.07 -0.01 6.27
C SER A 108 4.39 0.00 4.90
N VAL A 109 3.18 0.57 4.82
CA VAL A 109 2.44 0.66 3.53
C VAL A 109 3.18 1.57 2.54
N THR A 110 3.77 2.65 3.00
CA THR A 110 4.56 3.55 2.15
C THR A 110 5.79 2.83 1.57
N SER A 111 6.50 2.03 2.38
CA SER A 111 7.61 1.19 1.93
C SER A 111 7.17 0.19 0.86
N ILE A 112 6.07 -0.53 1.10
CA ILE A 112 5.46 -1.46 0.13
C ILE A 112 5.16 -0.75 -1.20
N GLY A 113 4.65 0.48 -1.13
CA GLY A 113 4.37 1.28 -2.32
C GLY A 113 5.59 1.66 -3.15
N TYR A 114 6.69 2.07 -2.50
CA TYR A 114 7.93 2.36 -3.24
C TYR A 114 8.56 1.09 -3.84
N ARG A 115 8.46 -0.06 -3.15
CA ARG A 115 8.85 -1.37 -3.71
C ARG A 115 8.03 -1.73 -4.95
N GLU A 116 6.71 -1.51 -4.89
CA GLU A 116 5.79 -1.72 -6.01
C GLU A 116 6.16 -0.85 -7.22
N VAL A 117 6.38 0.46 -7.02
CA VAL A 117 6.76 1.38 -8.11
C VAL A 117 8.10 0.99 -8.73
N LEU A 118 9.09 0.62 -7.90
CA LEU A 118 10.38 0.17 -8.39
C LEU A 118 10.25 -1.10 -9.25
N ALA A 119 9.52 -2.11 -8.77
CA ALA A 119 9.28 -3.34 -9.51
C ALA A 119 8.59 -3.06 -10.86
N ILE A 120 7.62 -2.15 -10.88
CA ILE A 120 6.95 -1.75 -12.13
C ILE A 120 7.92 -1.06 -13.09
N ARG A 121 8.76 -0.14 -12.60
CA ARG A 121 9.73 0.57 -13.44
C ARG A 121 10.82 -0.36 -13.97
N GLU A 122 11.34 -1.27 -13.16
CA GLU A 122 12.30 -2.29 -13.59
C GLU A 122 11.71 -3.20 -14.68
N MET A 123 10.45 -3.63 -14.50
CA MET A 123 9.72 -4.42 -15.50
C MET A 123 9.47 -3.64 -16.80
N ASP A 124 9.06 -2.37 -16.70
CA ASP A 124 8.79 -1.51 -17.86
C ASP A 124 10.07 -1.26 -18.67
N SER A 125 11.18 -1.02 -17.98
CA SER A 125 12.51 -0.87 -18.58
C SER A 125 12.96 -2.12 -19.33
N PHE A 126 12.76 -3.30 -18.74
CA PHE A 126 13.02 -4.58 -19.39
C PHE A 126 12.17 -4.75 -20.65
N CYS A 127 10.86 -4.52 -20.56
CA CYS A 127 9.92 -4.69 -21.67
C CYS A 127 10.12 -3.69 -22.81
N LYS A 128 10.45 -2.42 -22.50
CA LYS A 128 10.59 -1.34 -23.49
C LYS A 128 12.02 -1.15 -24.00
N GLN A 129 12.98 -1.94 -23.52
CA GLN A 129 14.40 -1.80 -23.84
C GLN A 129 14.89 -0.36 -23.59
N ARG A 130 14.46 0.23 -22.47
CA ARG A 130 14.91 1.56 -22.01
C ARG A 130 15.49 1.43 -20.62
N ASP A 131 16.71 1.91 -20.42
CA ASP A 131 17.35 1.82 -19.11
C ASP A 131 16.65 2.74 -18.11
N LEU A 132 16.18 2.15 -17.01
CA LEU A 132 15.92 2.89 -15.78
C LEU A 132 17.27 3.30 -15.21
N SER A 133 17.52 4.59 -15.05
CA SER A 133 18.85 5.04 -14.61
C SER A 133 19.19 4.47 -13.23
N GLN A 134 20.48 4.22 -12.99
CA GLN A 134 20.95 3.77 -11.67
C GLN A 134 20.51 4.73 -10.56
N GLN A 135 20.49 6.03 -10.85
CA GLN A 135 20.03 7.04 -9.91
C GLN A 135 18.54 6.92 -9.56
N GLU A 136 17.68 6.63 -10.54
CA GLU A 136 16.24 6.42 -10.29
C GLU A 136 15.99 5.14 -9.50
N GLN A 137 16.70 4.05 -9.82
CA GLN A 137 16.64 2.81 -9.06
C GLN A 137 17.04 3.04 -7.61
N GLU A 138 18.18 3.68 -7.39
CA GLU A 138 18.69 3.97 -6.07
C GLU A 138 17.73 4.85 -5.28
N THR A 139 17.18 5.89 -5.91
CA THR A 139 16.21 6.80 -5.25
C THR A 139 14.99 6.04 -4.72
N LEU A 140 14.43 5.11 -5.50
CA LEU A 140 13.28 4.32 -5.08
C LEU A 140 13.64 3.27 -4.03
N ARG A 141 14.83 2.64 -4.16
CA ARG A 141 15.37 1.70 -3.16
C ARG A 141 15.57 2.38 -1.81
N THR A 142 16.26 3.52 -1.78
CA THR A 142 16.48 4.30 -0.57
C THR A 142 15.17 4.73 0.09
N LYS A 143 14.16 5.16 -0.70
CA LYS A 143 12.83 5.50 -0.15
C LYS A 143 12.14 4.28 0.47
N ALA A 144 12.12 3.15 -0.24
CA ALA A 144 11.53 1.92 0.28
C ALA A 144 12.22 1.46 1.59
N SER A 145 13.55 1.47 1.62
CA SER A 145 14.38 1.14 2.79
C SER A 145 14.12 2.10 3.95
N HIS A 146 14.17 3.41 3.69
CA HIS A 146 13.91 4.44 4.69
C HIS A 146 12.58 4.21 5.42
N TYR A 147 11.48 4.03 4.68
CA TYR A 147 10.16 3.82 5.30
C TYR A 147 10.02 2.42 5.95
N PHE A 148 10.74 1.41 5.47
CA PHE A 148 10.79 0.11 6.13
C PHE A 148 11.43 0.22 7.51
N PHE A 149 12.61 0.82 7.60
CA PHE A 149 13.30 1.02 8.87
C PHE A 149 12.55 1.98 9.78
N GLN A 150 11.92 3.03 9.23
CA GLN A 150 11.07 3.93 10.00
C GLN A 150 9.90 3.17 10.66
N SER A 151 9.31 2.17 9.98
CA SER A 151 8.27 1.34 10.60
C SER A 151 8.81 0.48 11.76
N TYR A 152 10.08 0.06 11.72
CA TYR A 152 10.72 -0.72 12.79
C TYR A 152 11.05 0.12 14.04
N GLN A 153 11.19 1.45 13.91
CA GLN A 153 11.47 2.34 15.06
C GLN A 153 10.38 2.29 16.15
N ASN A 154 9.22 1.74 15.84
CA ASN A 154 8.13 1.51 16.77
C ASN A 154 8.34 0.29 17.68
N ALA A 155 9.29 -0.60 17.38
CA ALA A 155 9.65 -1.74 18.22
C ALA A 155 10.62 -1.31 19.34
N GLN A 156 10.10 -1.16 20.56
CA GLN A 156 10.86 -0.57 21.67
C GLN A 156 11.69 -1.58 22.45
N PRO A 157 13.02 -1.35 22.64
CA PRO A 157 13.85 -2.20 23.49
C PRO A 157 13.41 -2.12 24.97
N PRO A 158 13.79 -3.11 25.81
CA PRO A 158 14.59 -4.29 25.47
C PRO A 158 13.77 -5.48 24.95
N TYR A 159 12.44 -5.41 25.04
CA TYR A 159 11.55 -6.52 24.71
C TYR A 159 10.90 -6.41 23.33
N TYR A 160 11.27 -5.40 22.54
CA TYR A 160 10.71 -5.10 21.22
C TYR A 160 9.17 -4.98 21.24
N ILE A 161 8.64 -4.33 22.30
CA ILE A 161 7.21 -4.03 22.40
C ILE A 161 6.87 -2.92 21.40
N TRP A 162 5.87 -3.18 20.56
CA TRP A 162 5.44 -2.22 19.55
C TRP A 162 4.59 -1.11 20.14
N THR A 163 4.96 0.15 19.86
CA THR A 163 4.20 1.36 20.21
C THR A 163 3.57 2.01 18.98
N GLU A 164 2.48 2.78 19.17
CA GLU A 164 1.79 3.48 18.07
C GLU A 164 2.76 4.37 17.27
N THR A 165 3.61 5.12 17.97
CA THR A 165 4.68 5.96 17.39
C THR A 165 6.04 5.58 18.00
N PRO A 166 7.18 5.98 17.39
CA PRO A 166 8.50 5.77 17.99
C PRO A 166 8.69 6.44 19.35
N PHE A 167 7.82 7.42 19.71
CA PHE A 167 7.90 8.19 20.95
C PHE A 167 6.87 7.76 22.00
N GLY A 168 6.12 6.67 21.73
CA GLY A 168 5.06 6.16 22.61
C GLY A 168 3.68 6.16 21.96
N GLY A 169 2.63 6.18 22.79
CA GLY A 169 1.23 5.99 22.36
C GLY A 169 0.70 4.64 22.85
N ALA A 170 -0.22 4.02 22.10
CA ALA A 170 -0.72 2.69 22.44
C ALA A 170 0.43 1.66 22.52
N TYR A 171 0.47 0.88 23.60
CA TYR A 171 1.38 -0.26 23.76
C TYR A 171 0.78 -1.53 23.16
N ASN A 172 1.63 -2.50 22.83
CA ASN A 172 1.21 -3.71 22.11
C ASN A 172 0.45 -3.34 20.83
N PHE A 173 0.98 -2.37 20.09
CA PHE A 173 0.37 -1.88 18.86
C PHE A 173 0.54 -2.92 17.73
N ILE A 174 -0.26 -3.98 17.80
CA ILE A 174 -0.23 -5.12 16.88
C ILE A 174 -0.44 -4.70 15.42
N THR A 175 -1.13 -3.58 15.18
CA THR A 175 -1.30 -3.01 13.85
C THR A 175 0.04 -2.55 13.26
N GLY A 176 0.95 -2.02 14.08
CA GLY A 176 2.29 -1.67 13.66
C GLY A 176 3.15 -2.90 13.36
N ALA A 177 3.13 -3.89 14.26
CA ALA A 177 3.84 -5.14 14.06
C ALA A 177 3.37 -5.88 12.79
N GLY A 178 2.05 -5.95 12.59
CA GLY A 178 1.45 -6.55 11.40
C GLY A 178 1.75 -5.75 10.12
N GLY A 179 1.83 -4.42 10.20
CA GLY A 179 2.28 -3.57 9.11
C GLY A 179 3.73 -3.88 8.71
N PHE A 180 4.64 -3.96 9.68
CA PHE A 180 6.05 -4.31 9.44
C PHE A 180 6.19 -5.68 8.77
N LEU A 181 5.46 -6.68 9.25
CA LEU A 181 5.43 -8.01 8.62
C LEU A 181 4.89 -7.98 7.19
N GLN A 182 3.85 -7.18 6.91
CA GLN A 182 3.39 -6.94 5.54
C GLN A 182 4.47 -6.27 4.69
N GLY A 183 5.32 -5.41 5.26
CA GLY A 183 6.50 -4.85 4.59
C GLY A 183 7.45 -5.94 4.05
N LEU A 184 7.67 -7.00 4.82
CA LEU A 184 8.45 -8.16 4.37
C LEU A 184 7.70 -9.00 3.33
N ILE A 185 6.44 -9.35 3.57
CA ILE A 185 5.67 -10.26 2.70
C ILE A 185 5.29 -9.58 1.37
N ALA A 186 4.62 -8.43 1.47
CA ALA A 186 4.07 -7.68 0.34
C ALA A 186 5.07 -6.64 -0.22
N GLY A 187 6.02 -6.15 0.56
CA GLY A 187 7.04 -5.23 0.05
C GLY A 187 8.20 -6.00 -0.58
N TYR A 188 9.03 -6.58 0.27
CA TYR A 188 10.28 -7.25 -0.13
C TYR A 188 10.06 -8.63 -0.77
N GLY A 189 9.09 -9.40 -0.31
CA GLY A 189 8.71 -10.68 -0.91
C GLY A 189 7.90 -10.51 -2.20
N GLY A 190 7.40 -9.30 -2.48
CA GLY A 190 6.64 -9.02 -3.69
C GLY A 190 5.33 -9.80 -3.81
N ILE A 191 4.81 -10.36 -2.72
CA ILE A 191 3.66 -11.26 -2.73
C ILE A 191 2.36 -10.43 -2.82
N ARG A 192 1.49 -10.76 -3.78
CA ARG A 192 0.12 -10.23 -3.91
C ARG A 192 -0.86 -11.37 -4.16
N LEU A 193 -2.05 -11.28 -3.56
CA LEU A 193 -3.17 -12.12 -3.93
C LEU A 193 -4.05 -11.35 -4.94
N LYS A 194 -4.33 -11.96 -6.08
CA LYS A 194 -5.19 -11.42 -7.13
C LYS A 194 -6.30 -12.43 -7.47
N PRO A 195 -7.35 -12.03 -8.20
CA PRO A 195 -8.44 -12.95 -8.57
C PRO A 195 -7.99 -14.20 -9.31
N ASP A 196 -6.86 -14.14 -10.02
CA ASP A 196 -6.27 -15.24 -10.78
C ASP A 196 -5.19 -16.03 -9.99
N GLY A 197 -4.88 -15.66 -8.74
CA GLY A 197 -4.03 -16.44 -7.85
C GLY A 197 -2.98 -15.66 -7.07
N LEU A 198 -1.96 -16.37 -6.61
CA LEU A 198 -0.80 -15.82 -5.91
C LEU A 198 0.22 -15.28 -6.92
N HIS A 199 0.56 -14.00 -6.81
CA HIS A 199 1.55 -13.32 -7.65
C HIS A 199 2.77 -12.97 -6.81
N ILE A 200 3.97 -13.29 -7.32
CA ILE A 200 5.24 -12.91 -6.73
C ILE A 200 5.94 -11.98 -7.72
N THR A 201 6.02 -10.69 -7.39
CA THR A 201 6.58 -9.67 -8.29
C THR A 201 7.87 -9.09 -7.71
N TYR A 202 8.98 -9.40 -8.36
CA TYR A 202 10.29 -8.78 -8.13
C TYR A 202 10.74 -8.79 -6.65
N PRO A 203 10.87 -9.99 -6.05
CA PRO A 203 11.34 -10.12 -4.68
C PRO A 203 12.76 -9.54 -4.54
N ALA A 204 13.02 -8.91 -3.40
CA ALA A 204 14.30 -8.31 -3.07
C ALA A 204 14.53 -8.36 -1.57
N VAL A 205 15.79 -8.34 -1.15
CA VAL A 205 16.16 -8.31 0.27
C VAL A 205 16.11 -6.88 0.84
N PRO A 206 15.79 -6.70 2.13
CA PRO A 206 16.03 -5.44 2.83
C PRO A 206 17.50 -5.01 2.74
N GLU A 207 17.77 -3.71 2.82
CA GLU A 207 19.14 -3.21 2.87
C GLU A 207 19.90 -3.78 4.08
N ASP A 208 21.22 -3.91 3.93
CA ASP A 208 22.12 -4.55 4.90
C ASP A 208 21.83 -6.02 5.22
N THR A 209 21.04 -6.70 4.38
CA THR A 209 20.78 -8.15 4.48
C THR A 209 21.18 -8.88 3.19
N ASN A 210 21.52 -10.16 3.32
CA ASN A 210 21.89 -11.01 2.17
C ASN A 210 20.75 -11.93 1.72
N SER A 211 19.81 -12.23 2.61
CA SER A 211 18.66 -13.09 2.35
C SER A 211 17.61 -12.93 3.44
N PHE A 212 16.36 -13.23 3.13
CA PHE A 212 15.35 -13.54 4.15
C PHE A 212 14.45 -14.68 3.69
N GLU A 213 13.89 -15.39 4.65
CA GLU A 213 13.03 -16.55 4.38
C GLU A 213 11.63 -16.31 4.95
N LEU A 214 10.61 -16.50 4.12
CA LEU A 214 9.22 -16.60 4.55
C LEU A 214 8.89 -18.08 4.69
N GLN A 215 8.78 -18.55 5.93
CA GLN A 215 8.54 -19.96 6.24
C GLN A 215 7.06 -20.26 6.46
N MET A 216 6.64 -21.49 6.14
CA MET A 216 5.29 -22.00 6.35
C MET A 216 4.21 -21.12 5.71
N MET A 217 4.49 -20.59 4.52
CA MET A 217 3.49 -19.83 3.76
C MET A 217 2.46 -20.81 3.21
N ASN A 218 1.18 -20.48 3.40
CA ASN A 218 0.06 -21.33 3.01
C ASN A 218 -0.74 -20.67 1.89
N PHE A 219 -0.93 -21.38 0.78
CA PHE A 219 -1.80 -20.94 -0.33
C PHE A 219 -2.57 -22.14 -0.90
N LEU A 220 -3.90 -22.11 -0.77
CA LEU A 220 -4.77 -23.25 -1.08
C LEU A 220 -4.29 -24.51 -0.34
N ASP A 221 -4.09 -25.62 -1.05
CA ASP A 221 -3.65 -26.90 -0.49
C ASP A 221 -2.12 -27.03 -0.39
N TYR A 222 -1.37 -25.94 -0.61
CA TYR A 222 0.08 -25.94 -0.63
C TYR A 222 0.67 -25.14 0.53
N GLU A 223 1.62 -25.77 1.22
CA GLU A 223 2.57 -25.12 2.12
C GLU A 223 3.92 -24.99 1.41
N TYR A 224 4.54 -23.81 1.50
CA TYR A 224 5.83 -23.54 0.88
C TYR A 224 6.66 -22.57 1.71
N ASP A 225 7.98 -22.69 1.56
CA ASP A 225 8.94 -21.71 2.03
C ASP A 225 9.42 -20.87 0.85
N MET A 226 9.69 -19.58 1.08
CA MET A 226 10.23 -18.67 0.07
C MET A 226 11.52 -18.03 0.58
N LEU A 227 12.64 -18.43 -0.02
CA LEU A 227 13.94 -17.78 0.17
C LEU A 227 14.11 -16.68 -0.87
N VAL A 228 14.39 -15.47 -0.39
CA VAL A 228 14.72 -14.28 -1.20
C VAL A 228 16.15 -13.88 -0.96
#